data_AF-A0A3B8W672-F1
#
_entry.id   AF-A0A3B8W672-F1
#
_cell.length_a   1.000
_cell.length_b   1.000
_cell.length_c   1.000
_cell.angle_alpha   90.00
_cell.angle_beta   90.00
_cell.angle_gamma   90.00
#
_symmetry.space_group_name_H-M   'P 1'
#
loop_
_entity.id
_entity.type
_entity.pdbx_description
1 polymer ?
#
loop_
_entity_poly.entity_id
_entity_poly.type
_entity_poly.pdbx_seq_one_letter_code
_entity_poly.pdbx_strand_id
1 'polypeptide(L)' 'QKYRTKEEVEAYKQRDPVEQVRDTILKKKFATAAELEAIEAKVNAQVEESVKFSEESAFPDPKEALTDIYVQTDYPFVLD' A
#
# COMPACT_ATOMS: atom_id res chain seq x y z
N GLN A 1 -11.95 -13.10 -14.87
CA GLN A 1 -10.54 -13.11 -15.33
C GLN A 1 -10.55 -13.28 -16.85
N LYS A 2 -10.27 -12.23 -17.62
CA LYS A 2 -10.50 -12.21 -19.08
C LYS A 2 -9.31 -12.69 -19.94
N TYR A 3 -8.13 -12.91 -19.37
CA TYR A 3 -6.89 -13.15 -20.15
C TYR A 3 -5.95 -14.22 -19.58
N ARG A 4 -6.30 -14.85 -18.45
CA ARG A 4 -5.46 -15.84 -17.75
C ARG A 4 -6.36 -16.91 -17.15
N THR A 5 -5.91 -18.16 -17.16
CA THR A 5 -6.64 -19.26 -16.55
C THR A 5 -6.57 -19.17 -15.02
N LYS A 6 -7.57 -19.71 -14.33
CA LYS A 6 -7.55 -19.81 -12.86
C LYS A 6 -6.36 -20.64 -12.39
N GLU A 7 -6.00 -21.67 -13.16
CA GLU A 7 -4.87 -22.57 -12.90
C GLU A 7 -3.52 -21.85 -12.95
N GLU A 8 -3.33 -20.93 -13.91
CA GLU A 8 -2.12 -20.12 -13.99
C GLU A 8 -2.00 -19.22 -12.75
N VAL A 9 -3.08 -18.53 -12.38
CA VAL A 9 -3.08 -17.66 -11.20
C VAL A 9 -2.76 -18.45 -9.92
N GLU A 10 -3.32 -19.65 -9.78
CA GLU A 10 -3.07 -20.50 -8.62
C GLU A 10 -1.63 -21.03 -8.59
N ALA A 11 -1.07 -21.43 -9.74
CA ALA A 11 0.32 -21.85 -9.86
C ALA A 11 1.31 -20.72 -9.52
N TYR A 12 0.97 -19.47 -9.86
CA TYR A 12 1.77 -18.30 -9.49
C TYR A 12 1.63 -17.94 -8.01
N LYS A 13 0.44 -18.10 -7.41
CA LYS A 13 0.26 -17.94 -5.95
C LYS A 13 1.10 -18.93 -5.15
N GLN A 14 1.27 -20.17 -5.62
CA GLN A 14 2.18 -21.12 -4.96
C GLN A 14 3.66 -20.69 -5.00
N ARG A 15 4.01 -19.74 -5.89
CA ARG A 15 5.35 -19.16 -6.00
C ARG A 15 5.46 -17.81 -5.29
N ASP A 16 4.56 -17.54 -4.34
CA ASP A 16 4.59 -16.28 -3.59
C ASP A 16 5.93 -16.12 -2.86
N PRO A 17 6.69 -15.04 -3.13
CA PRO A 17 7.94 -14.77 -2.42
C PRO A 17 7.75 -14.58 -0.91
N VAL A 18 6.59 -14.10 -0.45
CA VAL A 18 6.30 -13.90 0.96
C VAL A 18 6.24 -15.25 1.69
N GLU A 19 5.52 -16.22 1.14
CA GLU A 19 5.45 -17.58 1.70
C GLU A 19 6.80 -18.29 1.62
N GLN A 20 7.56 -18.13 0.53
CA GLN A 20 8.91 -18.71 0.42
C GLN A 20 9.88 -18.15 1.46
N VAL A 21 9.81 -16.83 1.72
CA VAL A 21 10.63 -16.17 2.73
C VAL A 21 10.19 -16.60 4.13
N ARG A 22 8.89 -16.65 4.41
CA ARG A 22 8.31 -17.15 5.66
C ARG A 22 8.81 -18.56 5.98
N ASP A 23 8.71 -19.47 5.02
CA ASP A 23 9.23 -20.83 5.13
C ASP A 23 10.72 -20.86 5.41
N THR A 24 11.50 -20.01 4.73
CA THR A 24 12.95 -19.93 4.90
C THR A 24 13.31 -19.43 6.31
N ILE A 25 12.60 -18.43 6.82
CA ILE A 25 12.78 -17.88 8.16
C ILE A 25 12.50 -18.94 9.22
N LEU A 26 11.40 -19.69 9.08
CA LEU A 26 11.03 -20.76 10.01
C LEU A 26 12.03 -21.93 9.95
N LYS A 27 12.41 -22.38 8.74
CA LYS A 27 13.40 -23.47 8.55
C LYS A 27 14.77 -23.11 9.13
N LYS A 28 15.21 -21.86 8.96
CA LYS A 28 16.49 -21.36 9.49
C LYS A 28 16.40 -20.88 10.95
N LYS A 29 15.21 -20.94 11.57
CA LYS A 29 14.95 -20.50 12.95
C LYS A 29 15.36 -19.05 13.21
N PHE A 30 15.19 -18.18 12.23
CA PHE A 30 15.44 -16.75 12.39
C PHE A 30 14.33 -16.03 13.18
N ALA A 31 13.11 -16.58 13.14
CA ALA A 31 11.98 -16.14 13.93
C ALA A 31 11.03 -17.32 14.16
N THR A 32 10.17 -17.18 15.15
CA THR A 32 9.06 -18.10 15.44
C THR A 32 7.81 -17.69 14.67
N ALA A 33 6.85 -18.62 14.54
CA ALA A 33 5.56 -18.31 13.93
C ALA A 33 4.84 -17.17 14.66
N ALA A 34 4.92 -17.13 16.00
CA ALA A 34 4.31 -16.09 16.82
C ALA A 34 4.93 -14.69 16.58
N GLU A 35 6.24 -14.61 16.36
CA GLU A 35 6.90 -13.35 16.02
C GLU A 35 6.49 -12.85 14.63
N LEU A 36 6.31 -13.76 13.66
CA LEU A 36 5.83 -13.40 12.33
C LEU A 36 4.38 -12.93 12.35
N GLU A 37 3.51 -13.60 13.11
CA GLU A 37 2.12 -13.16 13.33
C GLU A 37 2.06 -11.79 14.02
N ALA A 38 2.95 -11.52 14.99
CA ALA A 38 3.03 -10.22 15.63
C ALA A 38 3.46 -9.11 14.64
N ILE A 39 4.36 -9.41 13.70
CA ILE A 39 4.76 -8.48 12.64
C ILE A 39 3.58 -8.21 11.69
N GLU A 40 2.87 -9.26 11.26
CA GLU A 40 1.68 -9.12 10.41
C GLU A 40 0.60 -8.26 11.09
N ALA A 41 0.33 -8.51 12.37
CA ALA A 41 -0.63 -7.72 13.15
C ALA A 41 -0.21 -6.24 13.23
N LYS A 42 1.09 -5.96 13.44
CA LYS A 42 1.61 -4.59 13.47
C LYS A 42 1.44 -3.88 12.12
N VAL A 43 1.74 -4.57 11.02
CA VAL A 43 1.59 -4.00 9.66
C VAL A 43 0.12 -3.74 9.36
N ASN A 44 -0.78 -4.66 9.71
CA ASN A 44 -2.22 -4.47 9.53
C ASN A 44 -2.74 -3.25 10.29
N ALA A 45 -2.30 -3.07 11.55
CA ALA A 45 -2.66 -1.89 12.34
C ALA A 45 -2.17 -0.57 11.69
N GLN A 46 -0.95 -0.56 11.14
CA GLN A 46 -0.42 0.62 10.43
C GLN A 46 -1.21 0.94 9.15
N VAL A 47 -1.63 -0.09 8.41
CA VAL A 47 -2.47 0.08 7.23
C VAL A 47 -3.84 0.63 7.61
N GLU A 48 -4.46 0.10 8.67
CA GLU A 48 -5.75 0.57 9.18
C GLU A 48 -5.67 2.03 9.64
N GLU A 49 -4.60 2.42 10.33
CA GLU A 49 -4.35 3.81 10.70
C GLU A 49 -4.21 4.72 9.47
N SER A 50 -3.52 4.24 8.44
CA SER A 50 -3.33 5.00 7.18
C SER A 50 -4.64 5.16 6.41
N VAL A 51 -5.49 4.12 6.38
CA VAL A 51 -6.82 4.17 5.77
C VAL A 51 -7.70 5.15 6.53
N LYS A 52 -7.74 5.04 7.86
CA LYS A 52 -8.50 5.94 8.71
C LYS A 52 -8.06 7.39 8.51
N PHE A 53 -6.76 7.66 8.51
CA PHE A 53 -6.23 8.98 8.21
C PHE A 53 -6.68 9.50 6.84
N SER A 54 -6.67 8.65 5.81
CA SER A 54 -7.10 9.03 4.46
C SER A 54 -8.61 9.34 4.39
N GLU A 55 -9.44 8.63 5.15
CA GLU A 55 -10.89 8.85 5.21
C GLU A 55 -11.28 10.07 6.07
N GLU A 56 -10.54 10.31 7.16
CA GLU A 56 -10.77 11.44 8.07
C GLU A 56 -10.11 12.74 7.59
N SER A 57 -9.20 12.66 6.63
CA SER A 57 -8.55 13.83 6.04
C SER A 57 -9.59 14.72 5.37
N ALA A 58 -9.61 16.00 5.75
CA ALA A 58 -10.46 16.98 5.12
C ALA A 58 -10.14 17.08 3.63
N PHE A 59 -11.16 17.34 2.82
CA PHE A 59 -10.95 17.68 1.43
C PHE A 59 -10.05 18.92 1.32
N PRO A 60 -9.17 18.98 0.31
CA PRO A 60 -8.37 20.17 0.05
C PRO A 60 -9.28 21.36 -0.24
N ASP A 61 -8.81 22.57 0.08
CA ASP A 61 -9.53 23.81 -0.26
C ASP A 61 -9.74 23.86 -1.79
N PRO A 62 -10.92 24.24 -2.31
CA PRO A 62 -11.14 24.43 -3.74
C PRO A 62 -10.07 25.27 -4.45
N LYS A 63 -9.38 26.16 -3.74
CA LYS A 63 -8.25 26.95 -4.27
C LYS A 63 -7.00 26.12 -4.55
N GLU A 64 -6.79 24.96 -3.90
CA GLU A 64 -5.69 24.04 -4.25
C GLU A 64 -5.86 23.42 -5.64
N ALA A 65 -7.07 23.41 -6.22
CA ALA A 65 -7.24 22.98 -7.61
C ALA A 65 -6.52 23.90 -8.62
N LEU A 66 -6.17 25.12 -8.20
CA LEU A 66 -5.51 26.14 -9.01
C LEU A 66 -3.99 26.19 -8.77
N THR A 67 -3.49 25.50 -7.74
CA THR A 67 -2.06 25.35 -7.49
C THR A 67 -1.45 24.29 -8.42
N ASP A 68 -0.14 24.37 -8.69
CA ASP A 68 0.62 23.44 -9.55
C ASP A 68 0.29 23.44 -11.06
N ILE A 69 -0.53 24.36 -11.55
CA ILE A 69 -0.80 24.53 -13.00
C ILE A 69 0.40 25.17 -13.71
N TYR A 70 1.04 26.16 -13.08
CA TYR A 70 2.24 26.84 -13.58
C TYR A 70 3.30 26.89 -12.48
N VAL A 71 4.57 26.77 -12.89
CA VAL A 71 5.73 26.90 -11.99
C VAL A 71 5.89 28.34 -11.48
N GLN A 72 5.38 29.32 -12.24
CA GLN A 72 5.40 30.73 -11.86
C GLN A 72 4.30 31.06 -10.86
N THR A 73 4.72 31.53 -9.68
CA THR A 73 3.84 31.93 -8.57
C THR A 73 3.07 33.22 -8.81
N ASP A 74 3.46 34.01 -9.83
CA ASP A 74 2.91 35.33 -10.17
C ASP A 74 2.10 35.32 -11.49
N TYR A 75 1.59 34.15 -11.90
CA TYR A 75 0.87 34.04 -13.16
C TYR A 75 -0.48 34.79 -13.12
N PRO A 76 -0.66 35.85 -13.94
CA PRO A 76 -1.71 36.86 -13.74
C PRO A 76 -3.13 36.41 -14.09
N PHE A 77 -3.34 35.14 -14.47
CA PHE A 77 -4.63 34.60 -14.93
C PHE A 77 -5.13 33.39 -14.11
N VAL A 78 -4.47 33.00 -13.02
CA VAL A 78 -4.87 31.81 -12.22
C VAL A 78 -5.69 32.17 -10.97
N LEU A 79 -5.59 33.40 -10.49
CA LEU A 79 -6.29 33.89 -9.29
C LEU A 79 -7.10 35.12 -9.68
N ASP A 80 -8.39 34.93 -9.96
CA ASP A 80 -9.42 35.97 -10.06
C ASP A 80 -10.47 35.74 -8.96
#